data_AF-A0A9C8I0S3-F1
#
_entry.id   AF-A0A9C8I0S3-F1
#
_cell.length_a   1.000
_cell.length_b   1.000
_cell.length_c   1.000
_cell.angle_alpha   90.00
_cell.angle_beta   90.00
_cell.angle_gamma   90.00
#
_symmetry.space_group_name_H-M   'P 1'
#
loop_
_entity.id
_entity.type
_entity.pdbx_description
1 polymer ?
#
loop_
_entity_poly.entity_id
_entity_poly.type
_entity_poly.pdbx_seq_one_letter_code
_entity_poly.pdbx_strand_id
1 'polypeptide(L)'
;FRDKREYEVVAFTATQIPDIDGRKYPKELAGKLYPKGIPIYSESNLQKIIKEKEIKEVYFSYSDVRHEYVMHKASLVQASGADFILLGPVSTMIKSRKPVISICAVRTGCGKSQTTRKILEILKEKGKKCAVIRHPMPYGNLNAQTVQRFEKLSDLEKHKCTIEEREEYEPHIVSGNIVYAGVDYGKILKAAEKESDFIVWDGGNNDFPFYLPDLSIVIVDPHRAGHEFLYYPGETNFYSADVIVVNKIDTAEKRKIKEVLDNITKANPRAQVVMGKSPVTVTDPKLIKGKNVLVIEDGPTLTHGEMKIGAGYVAARNSKVKKIIDPRPYAVGSIIETYKKYTHLSDILPAMGYGKKQMSELQQTINKAKVDVVVIATPIDLGKLIKINKPSVRVMYRLEESGRPNLKDIIMKKFKNKF
;
A
#
# COMPACT_ATOMS: atom_id res chain seq x y z
N PHE A 1 17.73 8.43 15.42
CA PHE A 1 19.04 8.33 14.74
C PHE A 1 19.55 9.67 14.23
N ARG A 2 18.76 10.43 13.45
CA ARG A 2 19.17 11.77 12.96
C ARG A 2 19.62 12.66 14.13
N ASP A 3 20.82 13.25 13.98
CA ASP A 3 21.45 14.18 14.92
C ASP A 3 21.65 13.66 16.36
N LYS A 4 21.63 12.33 16.56
CA LYS A 4 21.93 11.67 17.84
C LYS A 4 23.36 11.14 17.83
N ARG A 5 24.23 11.69 18.69
CA ARG A 5 25.67 11.34 18.72
C ARG A 5 25.94 9.95 19.28
N GLU A 6 24.99 9.41 20.03
CA GLU A 6 25.04 8.06 20.58
C GLU A 6 24.83 6.97 19.52
N TYR A 7 24.44 7.33 18.28
CA TYR A 7 24.26 6.39 17.17
C TYR A 7 25.05 6.81 15.93
N GLU A 8 25.70 5.83 15.29
CA GLU A 8 26.20 5.95 13.92
C GLU A 8 25.43 4.99 13.01
N VAL A 9 24.59 5.54 12.12
CA VAL A 9 23.91 4.76 11.08
C VAL A 9 24.89 4.49 9.95
N VAL A 10 25.49 3.31 10.00
CA VAL A 10 26.55 2.91 9.07
C VAL A 10 26.02 2.64 7.66
N ALA A 11 24.83 2.04 7.54
CA ALA A 11 24.21 1.71 6.25
C ALA A 11 22.71 1.46 6.38
N PHE A 12 22.00 1.54 5.25
CA PHE A 12 20.70 0.90 5.05
C PHE A 12 20.84 -0.33 4.15
N THR A 13 19.87 -1.23 4.25
CA THR A 13 19.72 -2.36 3.32
C THR A 13 18.45 -2.20 2.49
N ALA A 14 18.45 -2.77 1.28
CA ALA A 14 17.31 -2.78 0.36
C ALA A 14 17.07 -4.19 -0.20
N THR A 15 15.80 -4.51 -0.50
CA THR A 15 15.39 -5.84 -1.01
C THR A 15 14.25 -5.75 -2.02
N GLN A 16 13.07 -5.26 -1.62
CA GLN A 16 11.85 -5.32 -2.45
C GLN A 16 11.80 -4.24 -3.55
N ILE A 17 12.40 -3.07 -3.30
CA ILE A 17 12.31 -1.94 -4.22
C ILE A 17 13.43 -2.05 -5.27
N PRO A 18 13.11 -2.13 -6.57
CA PRO A 18 14.12 -2.20 -7.61
C PRO A 18 14.97 -0.93 -7.65
N ASP A 19 16.24 -1.08 -8.05
CA ASP A 19 17.18 0.00 -8.35
C ASP A 19 17.47 0.96 -7.17
N ILE A 20 17.26 0.53 -5.92
CA ILE A 20 17.63 1.30 -4.72
C ILE A 20 18.98 0.90 -4.13
N ASP A 21 19.36 -0.37 -4.20
CA ASP A 21 20.68 -0.80 -3.74
C ASP A 21 21.79 -0.16 -4.60
N GLY A 22 22.91 0.17 -3.96
CA GLY A 22 23.99 0.93 -4.58
C GLY A 22 23.80 2.46 -4.56
N ARG A 23 22.61 2.96 -4.18
CA ARG A 23 22.38 4.39 -3.95
C ARG A 23 22.88 4.82 -2.56
N LYS A 24 22.79 6.12 -2.30
CA LYS A 24 23.01 6.71 -0.97
C LYS A 24 21.75 7.44 -0.52
N TYR A 25 21.39 7.26 0.75
CA TYR A 25 20.48 8.15 1.44
C TYR A 25 21.18 9.52 1.58
N PRO A 26 20.56 10.60 1.10
CA PRO A 26 21.26 11.86 0.86
C PRO A 26 21.64 12.58 2.16
N LYS A 27 22.78 13.28 2.14
CA LYS A 27 23.31 14.03 3.29
C LYS A 27 22.33 15.10 3.78
N GLU A 28 21.56 15.69 2.86
CA GLU A 28 20.57 16.73 3.17
C GLU A 28 19.41 16.20 4.03
N LEU A 29 19.17 14.89 4.03
CA LEU A 29 18.15 14.21 4.85
C LEU A 29 18.73 13.43 6.03
N ALA A 30 19.99 13.03 5.95
CA ALA A 30 20.63 12.18 6.95
C ALA A 30 20.94 12.93 8.27
N GLY A 31 21.10 14.26 8.21
CA GLY A 31 21.46 15.09 9.37
C GLY A 31 22.95 15.42 9.40
N LYS A 32 23.36 16.25 10.36
CA LYS A 32 24.70 16.86 10.38
C LYS A 32 25.84 15.85 10.57
N LEU A 33 25.53 14.70 11.18
CA LEU A 33 26.49 13.63 11.45
C LEU A 33 26.86 12.80 10.21
N TYR A 34 26.16 13.00 9.08
CA TYR A 34 26.33 12.17 7.87
C TYR A 34 26.61 13.03 6.62
N PRO A 35 27.73 13.79 6.58
CA PRO A 35 28.02 14.75 5.50
C PRO A 35 28.23 14.10 4.12
N LYS A 36 28.46 12.78 4.08
CA LYS A 36 28.61 12.00 2.83
C LYS A 36 27.34 11.22 2.44
N GLY A 37 26.26 11.37 3.21
CA GLY A 37 25.09 10.50 3.14
C GLY A 37 25.35 9.11 3.71
N ILE A 38 24.34 8.26 3.70
CA ILE A 38 24.40 6.89 4.24
C ILE A 38 24.29 5.90 3.07
N PRO A 39 25.21 4.94 2.92
CA PRO A 39 25.15 3.98 1.83
C PRO A 39 23.95 3.03 1.96
N ILE A 40 23.40 2.61 0.83
CA ILE A 40 22.32 1.62 0.74
C ILE A 40 22.88 0.39 0.02
N TYR A 41 22.89 -0.75 0.71
CA TYR A 41 23.40 -2.01 0.18
C TYR A 41 22.26 -3.00 -0.09
N SER A 42 22.51 -4.01 -0.92
CA SER A 42 21.60 -5.14 -1.03
C SER A 42 21.55 -5.93 0.28
N GLU A 43 20.35 -6.33 0.70
CA GLU A 43 20.12 -7.15 1.89
C GLU A 43 20.83 -8.51 1.82
N SER A 44 21.13 -9.03 0.63
CA SER A 44 21.89 -10.28 0.48
C SER A 44 23.30 -10.18 1.07
N ASN A 45 23.85 -8.97 1.20
CA ASN A 45 25.17 -8.72 1.78
C ASN A 45 25.13 -8.51 3.31
N LEU A 46 23.97 -8.67 3.97
CA LEU A 46 23.79 -8.32 5.38
C LEU A 46 24.86 -8.91 6.31
N GLN A 47 25.14 -10.20 6.21
CA GLN A 47 26.16 -10.86 7.05
C GLN A 47 27.57 -10.30 6.81
N LYS A 48 27.92 -10.06 5.54
CA LYS A 48 29.22 -9.47 5.17
C LYS A 48 29.36 -8.06 5.74
N ILE A 49 28.31 -7.24 5.61
CA ILE A 49 28.26 -5.87 6.12
C ILE A 49 28.43 -5.85 7.64
N ILE A 50 27.76 -6.75 8.36
CA ILE A 50 27.86 -6.83 9.83
C ILE A 50 29.30 -7.09 10.26
N LYS A 51 29.97 -8.08 9.64
CA LYS A 51 31.34 -8.45 9.99
C LYS A 51 32.37 -7.40 9.61
N GLU A 52 32.32 -6.90 8.36
CA GLU A 52 33.32 -5.95 7.85
C GLU A 52 33.23 -4.57 8.48
N LYS A 53 32.03 -4.15 8.89
CA LYS A 53 31.79 -2.84 9.49
C LYS A 53 31.55 -2.88 11.00
N GLU A 54 31.77 -4.05 11.61
CA GLU A 54 31.64 -4.28 13.06
C GLU A 54 30.30 -3.78 13.64
N ILE A 55 29.21 -4.00 12.90
CA ILE A 55 27.87 -3.53 13.27
C ILE A 55 27.45 -4.14 14.60
N LYS A 56 26.96 -3.30 15.52
CA LYS A 56 26.48 -3.73 16.84
C LYS A 56 24.98 -3.96 16.87
N GLU A 57 24.20 -3.15 16.15
CA GLU A 57 22.75 -3.20 16.17
C GLU A 57 22.20 -3.17 14.74
N VAL A 58 21.28 -4.10 14.44
CA VAL A 58 20.51 -4.12 13.20
C VAL A 58 19.05 -3.85 13.51
N TYR A 59 18.56 -2.72 13.04
CA TYR A 59 17.16 -2.30 13.19
C TYR A 59 16.36 -2.77 11.98
N PHE A 60 15.50 -3.76 12.18
CA PHE A 60 14.66 -4.26 11.10
C PHE A 60 13.50 -3.29 10.84
N SER A 61 13.45 -2.76 9.62
CA SER A 61 12.52 -1.68 9.21
C SER A 61 11.73 -2.03 7.95
N TYR A 62 11.54 -3.32 7.66
CA TYR A 62 10.70 -3.76 6.55
C TYR A 62 9.29 -4.09 7.01
N SER A 63 8.36 -4.02 6.07
CA SER A 63 6.97 -4.43 6.23
C SER A 63 6.59 -5.44 5.14
N ASP A 64 5.39 -5.98 5.24
CA ASP A 64 4.74 -6.87 4.28
C ASP A 64 5.53 -8.16 4.03
N VAL A 65 6.15 -8.68 5.10
CA VAL A 65 6.93 -9.91 5.12
C VAL A 65 6.34 -10.90 6.12
N ARG A 66 6.58 -12.19 5.93
CA ARG A 66 6.18 -13.23 6.89
C ARG A 66 6.99 -13.13 8.19
N HIS A 67 6.39 -13.53 9.31
CA HIS A 67 7.10 -13.62 10.60
C HIS A 67 8.34 -14.52 10.53
N GLU A 68 8.26 -15.62 9.78
CA GLU A 68 9.40 -16.53 9.54
C GLU A 68 10.59 -15.79 8.92
N TYR A 69 10.36 -14.89 7.96
CA TYR A 69 11.43 -14.10 7.35
C TYR A 69 12.10 -13.18 8.37
N VAL A 70 11.32 -12.51 9.23
CA VAL A 70 11.84 -11.67 10.31
C VAL A 70 12.73 -12.51 11.24
N MET A 71 12.26 -13.68 11.64
CA MET A 71 13.02 -14.57 12.54
C MET A 71 14.26 -15.16 11.90
N HIS A 72 14.23 -15.54 10.62
CA HIS A 72 15.43 -15.95 9.89
C HIS A 72 16.46 -14.83 9.82
N LYS A 73 16.03 -13.57 9.66
CA LYS A 73 16.94 -12.41 9.70
C LYS A 73 17.50 -12.17 11.10
N ALA A 74 16.69 -12.33 12.15
CA ALA A 74 17.16 -12.24 13.52
C ALA A 74 18.28 -13.26 13.80
N SER A 75 18.07 -14.54 13.46
CA SER A 75 19.08 -15.58 13.64
C SER A 75 20.36 -15.30 12.85
N LEU A 76 20.25 -14.82 11.60
CA LEU A 76 21.41 -14.47 10.77
C LEU A 76 22.22 -13.32 11.35
N VAL A 77 21.54 -12.28 11.85
CA VAL A 77 22.15 -11.10 12.47
C VAL A 77 22.88 -11.48 13.76
N GLN A 78 22.21 -12.23 14.64
CA GLN A 78 22.79 -12.70 15.90
C GLN A 78 23.99 -13.63 15.67
N ALA A 79 23.90 -14.58 14.74
CA ALA A 79 25.01 -15.44 14.37
C ALA A 79 26.20 -14.66 13.74
N SER A 80 25.95 -13.43 13.28
CA SER A 80 26.98 -12.53 12.76
C SER A 80 27.55 -11.60 13.83
N GLY A 81 27.07 -11.67 15.08
CA GLY A 81 27.61 -10.94 16.23
C GLY A 81 26.96 -9.59 16.53
N ALA A 82 25.79 -9.31 15.95
CA ALA A 82 25.04 -8.06 16.17
C ALA A 82 23.68 -8.33 16.85
N ASP A 83 23.17 -7.33 17.56
CA ASP A 83 21.82 -7.33 18.10
C ASP A 83 20.79 -7.11 16.99
N PHE A 84 19.64 -7.80 17.11
CA PHE A 84 18.51 -7.61 16.22
C PHE A 84 17.38 -6.89 16.94
N ILE A 85 16.98 -5.73 16.42
CA ILE A 85 16.04 -4.83 17.10
C ILE A 85 14.80 -4.60 16.23
N LEU A 86 13.62 -4.79 16.83
CA LEU A 86 12.33 -4.40 16.28
C LEU A 86 11.82 -3.18 17.04
N LEU A 87 11.73 -2.04 16.35
CA LEU A 87 11.22 -0.81 16.97
C LEU A 87 9.69 -0.84 17.06
N GLY A 88 9.18 -0.53 18.25
CA GLY A 88 7.74 -0.41 18.47
C GLY A 88 7.17 0.93 17.98
N PRO A 89 5.84 1.00 17.75
CA PRO A 89 5.11 2.20 17.33
C PRO A 89 5.43 3.48 18.13
N VAL A 90 5.45 3.41 19.45
CA VAL A 90 5.68 4.58 20.33
C VAL A 90 7.05 5.22 20.09
N SER A 91 8.06 4.41 19.76
CA SER A 91 9.43 4.89 19.52
C SER A 91 9.62 5.52 18.14
N THR A 92 8.72 5.25 17.19
CA THR A 92 8.88 5.62 15.77
C THR A 92 7.86 6.65 15.29
N MET A 93 6.72 6.77 15.97
CA MET A 93 5.65 7.70 15.59
C MET A 93 5.94 9.15 15.99
N ILE A 94 5.55 10.08 15.12
CA ILE A 94 5.59 11.52 15.39
C ILE A 94 4.21 11.98 15.90
N LYS A 95 4.19 12.76 16.98
CA LYS A 95 2.95 13.33 17.52
C LYS A 95 2.50 14.54 16.70
N SER A 96 1.24 14.53 16.27
CA SER A 96 0.57 15.64 15.58
C SER A 96 -0.11 16.61 16.55
N ARG A 97 -0.25 17.87 16.13
CA ARG A 97 -1.06 18.91 16.78
C ARG A 97 -2.53 18.86 16.33
N LYS A 98 -2.81 18.19 15.22
CA LYS A 98 -4.15 17.94 14.68
C LYS A 98 -4.58 16.51 14.98
N PRO A 99 -5.89 16.24 15.13
CA PRO A 99 -6.39 14.88 15.22
C PRO A 99 -5.92 13.99 14.05
N VAL A 100 -5.46 12.78 14.35
CA VAL A 100 -4.96 11.81 13.38
C VAL A 100 -5.88 10.59 13.33
N ILE A 101 -6.36 10.25 12.14
CA ILE A 101 -7.01 8.97 11.86
C ILE A 101 -6.05 8.15 11.00
N SER A 102 -5.63 6.97 11.48
CA SER A 102 -4.77 6.08 10.70
C SER A 102 -5.56 4.94 10.08
N ILE A 103 -5.27 4.66 8.81
CA ILE A 103 -5.83 3.55 8.05
C ILE A 103 -4.68 2.63 7.65
N CYS A 104 -4.56 1.50 8.36
CA CYS A 104 -3.57 0.47 8.11
C CYS A 104 -4.27 -0.86 7.75
N ALA A 105 -3.51 -1.89 7.42
CA ALA A 105 -4.07 -3.21 7.13
C ALA A 105 -3.16 -4.31 7.67
N VAL A 106 -3.71 -5.51 7.80
CA VAL A 106 -2.91 -6.70 8.10
C VAL A 106 -2.11 -7.18 6.89
N ARG A 107 -2.61 -6.88 5.67
CA ARG A 107 -1.98 -7.24 4.39
C ARG A 107 -2.23 -6.20 3.30
N THR A 108 -1.32 -6.15 2.33
CA THR A 108 -1.52 -5.44 1.07
C THR A 108 -2.79 -5.92 0.35
N GLY A 109 -3.53 -5.00 -0.29
CA GLY A 109 -4.76 -5.33 -1.02
C GLY A 109 -6.01 -5.58 -0.16
N CYS A 110 -6.00 -5.35 1.15
CA CYS A 110 -7.19 -5.50 2.00
C CYS A 110 -8.30 -4.46 1.73
N GLY A 111 -7.97 -3.32 1.10
CA GLY A 111 -8.94 -2.25 0.79
C GLY A 111 -8.74 -0.95 1.59
N LYS A 112 -7.50 -0.59 1.92
CA LYS A 112 -7.16 0.68 2.61
C LYS A 112 -7.68 1.89 1.84
N SER A 113 -7.31 2.03 0.56
CA SER A 113 -7.58 3.25 -0.21
C SER A 113 -9.09 3.57 -0.34
N GLN A 114 -9.96 2.56 -0.48
CA GLN A 114 -11.42 2.79 -0.48
C GLN A 114 -11.97 3.17 0.89
N THR A 115 -11.39 2.63 1.96
CA THR A 115 -11.72 2.98 3.35
C THR A 115 -11.29 4.41 3.65
N THR A 116 -10.07 4.79 3.24
CA THR A 116 -9.55 6.16 3.36
C THR A 116 -10.46 7.17 2.65
N ARG A 117 -10.89 6.89 1.41
CA ARG A 117 -11.84 7.76 0.69
C ARG A 117 -13.18 7.90 1.41
N LYS A 118 -13.74 6.81 1.95
CA LYS A 118 -14.99 6.85 2.72
C LYS A 118 -14.87 7.72 3.98
N ILE A 119 -13.75 7.64 4.68
CA ILE A 119 -13.48 8.47 5.87
C ILE A 119 -13.38 9.95 5.48
N LEU A 120 -12.69 10.25 4.37
CA LEU A 120 -12.58 11.62 3.87
C LEU A 120 -13.94 12.20 3.46
N GLU A 121 -14.81 11.41 2.82
CA GLU A 121 -16.20 11.80 2.53
C GLU A 121 -16.94 12.16 3.82
N ILE A 122 -16.87 11.33 4.87
CA ILE A 122 -17.51 11.58 6.15
C ILE A 122 -17.02 12.90 6.79
N LEU A 123 -15.70 13.14 6.78
CA LEU A 123 -15.12 14.36 7.35
C LEU A 123 -15.50 15.61 6.53
N LYS A 124 -15.54 15.49 5.19
CA LYS A 124 -15.97 16.56 4.28
C LYS A 124 -17.45 16.90 4.43
N GLU A 125 -18.32 15.92 4.61
CA GLU A 125 -19.75 16.13 4.94
C GLU A 125 -19.93 16.95 6.24
N LYS A 126 -18.91 16.95 7.11
CA LYS A 126 -18.86 17.74 8.35
C LYS A 126 -18.06 19.03 8.22
N GLY A 127 -17.75 19.44 6.99
CA GLY A 127 -17.07 20.70 6.69
C GLY A 127 -15.60 20.74 7.14
N LYS A 128 -14.97 19.59 7.43
CA LYS A 128 -13.58 19.54 7.90
C LYS A 128 -12.61 19.46 6.73
N LYS A 129 -11.54 20.26 6.80
CA LYS A 129 -10.41 20.19 5.88
C LYS A 129 -9.50 19.04 6.30
N CYS A 130 -9.14 18.17 5.38
CA CYS A 130 -8.32 17.00 5.65
C CYS A 130 -7.08 17.01 4.77
N ALA A 131 -5.93 16.67 5.36
CA ALA A 131 -4.72 16.35 4.60
C ALA A 131 -4.49 14.85 4.71
N VAL A 132 -4.47 14.17 3.56
CA VAL A 132 -4.06 12.77 3.48
C VAL A 132 -2.55 12.75 3.47
N ILE A 133 -1.92 11.96 4.34
CA ILE A 133 -0.50 11.66 4.24
C ILE A 133 -0.36 10.20 3.84
N ARG A 134 0.16 9.96 2.64
CA ARG A 134 0.36 8.62 2.08
C ARG A 134 1.80 8.20 2.27
N HIS A 135 2.02 6.95 2.64
CA HIS A 135 3.36 6.34 2.62
C HIS A 135 3.99 6.53 1.22
N PRO A 136 5.23 7.03 1.12
CA PRO A 136 5.90 7.29 -0.14
C PRO A 136 6.32 5.98 -0.81
N MET A 137 6.42 5.99 -2.13
CA MET A 137 7.18 5.01 -2.89
C MET A 137 8.42 5.72 -3.45
N PRO A 138 9.57 5.68 -2.76
CA PRO A 138 10.69 6.58 -3.05
C PRO A 138 11.55 6.13 -4.24
N TYR A 139 10.92 5.80 -5.37
CA TYR A 139 11.59 5.40 -6.62
C TYR A 139 12.50 6.50 -7.18
N GLY A 140 12.15 7.76 -6.92
CA GLY A 140 12.78 8.93 -7.51
C GLY A 140 13.97 9.50 -6.73
N ASN A 141 14.16 10.81 -6.87
CA ASN A 141 15.19 11.55 -6.16
C ASN A 141 14.69 11.91 -4.75
N LEU A 142 15.30 11.31 -3.72
CA LEU A 142 14.93 11.50 -2.32
C LEU A 142 14.94 12.96 -1.85
N ASN A 143 15.90 13.78 -2.33
CA ASN A 143 15.94 15.21 -1.99
C ASN A 143 14.74 15.97 -2.58
N ALA A 144 14.39 15.68 -3.83
CA ALA A 144 13.20 16.25 -4.46
C ALA A 144 11.90 15.73 -3.82
N GLN A 145 11.94 14.57 -3.17
CA GLN A 145 10.83 13.94 -2.45
C GLN A 145 10.86 14.22 -0.93
N THR A 146 11.56 15.26 -0.48
CA THR A 146 11.59 15.62 0.96
C THR A 146 10.18 15.88 1.50
N VAL A 147 9.42 16.73 0.80
CA VAL A 147 8.00 17.00 1.03
C VAL A 147 7.35 17.16 -0.33
N GLN A 148 6.30 16.40 -0.61
CA GLN A 148 5.49 16.53 -1.81
C GLN A 148 4.07 16.82 -1.40
N ARG A 149 3.42 17.73 -2.12
CA ARG A 149 2.02 18.11 -1.91
C ARG A 149 1.32 18.05 -3.26
N PHE A 150 0.21 17.34 -3.31
CA PHE A 150 -0.60 17.13 -4.51
C PHE A 150 -2.02 17.61 -4.26
N GLU A 151 -2.48 18.49 -5.14
CA GLU A 151 -3.85 19.04 -5.12
C GLU A 151 -4.50 18.94 -6.50
N LYS A 152 -3.70 18.93 -7.57
CA LYS A 152 -4.16 18.85 -8.96
C LYS A 152 -3.43 17.74 -9.71
N LEU A 153 -4.05 17.22 -10.77
CA LEU A 153 -3.46 16.14 -11.57
C LEU A 153 -2.09 16.50 -12.17
N SER A 154 -1.87 17.80 -12.48
CA SER A 154 -0.58 18.31 -12.95
C SER A 154 0.55 18.15 -11.93
N ASP A 155 0.24 18.04 -10.63
CA ASP A 155 1.25 17.80 -9.60
C ASP A 155 1.89 16.41 -9.74
N LEU A 156 1.14 15.42 -10.24
CA LEU A 156 1.66 14.07 -10.51
C LEU A 156 2.74 14.09 -11.60
N GLU A 157 2.60 14.97 -12.59
CA GLU A 157 3.60 15.18 -13.64
C GLU A 157 4.80 15.96 -13.14
N LYS A 158 4.55 17.06 -12.41
CA LYS A 158 5.57 17.89 -11.76
C LYS A 158 6.51 17.04 -10.89
N HIS A 159 5.95 16.10 -10.13
CA HIS A 159 6.69 15.21 -9.25
C HIS A 159 7.16 13.90 -9.91
N LYS A 160 6.90 13.72 -11.22
CA LYS A 160 7.30 12.55 -12.01
C LYS A 160 6.83 11.22 -11.40
N CYS A 161 5.60 11.19 -10.90
CA CYS A 161 5.03 10.00 -10.27
C CYS A 161 4.93 8.83 -11.24
N THR A 162 5.37 7.66 -10.77
CA THR A 162 5.20 6.33 -11.37
C THR A 162 3.73 5.92 -11.45
N ILE A 163 3.43 4.79 -12.12
CA ILE A 163 2.06 4.25 -12.14
C ILE A 163 1.57 3.93 -10.72
N GLU A 164 2.38 3.27 -9.91
CA GLU A 164 1.99 2.87 -8.56
C GLU A 164 1.75 4.09 -7.65
N GLU A 165 2.60 5.13 -7.72
CA GLU A 165 2.35 6.38 -6.99
C GLU A 165 1.04 7.04 -7.44
N ARG A 166 0.75 7.04 -8.75
CA ARG A 166 -0.51 7.57 -9.28
C ARG A 166 -1.72 6.75 -8.81
N GLU A 167 -1.60 5.43 -8.74
CA GLU A 167 -2.66 4.54 -8.23
C GLU A 167 -3.07 4.88 -6.80
N GLU A 168 -2.14 5.39 -5.99
CA GLU A 168 -2.42 5.84 -4.63
C GLU A 168 -2.86 7.31 -4.54
N TYR A 169 -2.32 8.21 -5.37
CA TYR A 169 -2.54 9.65 -5.23
C TYR A 169 -3.68 10.19 -6.10
N GLU A 170 -3.81 9.74 -7.34
CA GLU A 170 -4.77 10.25 -8.32
C GLU A 170 -6.24 10.13 -7.85
N PRO A 171 -6.69 8.98 -7.29
CA PRO A 171 -8.06 8.87 -6.81
C PRO A 171 -8.42 9.89 -5.72
N HIS A 172 -7.46 10.25 -4.87
CA HIS A 172 -7.64 11.28 -3.85
C HIS A 172 -7.77 12.67 -4.47
N ILE A 173 -6.89 13.01 -5.41
CA ILE A 173 -6.90 14.29 -6.13
C ILE A 173 -8.21 14.48 -6.90
N VAL A 174 -8.67 13.46 -7.62
CA VAL A 174 -9.96 13.49 -8.34
C VAL A 174 -11.13 13.66 -7.39
N SER A 175 -11.04 13.13 -6.17
CA SER A 175 -12.03 13.32 -5.11
C SER A 175 -11.90 14.68 -4.39
N GLY A 176 -10.99 15.56 -4.84
CA GLY A 176 -10.71 16.87 -4.24
C GLY A 176 -10.03 16.80 -2.87
N ASN A 177 -9.25 15.76 -2.60
CA ASN A 177 -8.45 15.63 -1.39
C ASN A 177 -7.03 16.13 -1.65
N ILE A 178 -6.41 16.78 -0.65
CA ILE A 178 -4.99 17.10 -0.69
C ILE A 178 -4.19 15.90 -0.20
N VAL A 179 -3.18 15.50 -0.96
CA VAL A 179 -2.28 14.41 -0.60
C VAL A 179 -0.89 14.97 -0.33
N TYR A 180 -0.30 14.54 0.76
CA TYR A 180 1.10 14.70 1.07
C TYR A 180 1.81 13.35 1.00
N ALA A 181 3.03 13.37 0.47
CA ALA A 181 3.95 12.24 0.48
C ALA A 181 5.38 12.75 0.61
N GLY A 182 6.34 11.82 0.63
CA GLY A 182 7.76 12.10 0.69
C GLY A 182 8.44 11.43 1.89
N VAL A 183 9.71 11.74 2.09
CA VAL A 183 10.59 10.95 2.97
C VAL A 183 10.97 11.63 4.29
N ASP A 184 10.58 12.90 4.51
CA ASP A 184 10.76 13.59 5.80
C ASP A 184 9.39 13.81 6.47
N TYR A 185 8.93 12.79 7.20
CA TYR A 185 7.63 12.81 7.89
C TYR A 185 7.47 13.96 8.88
N GLY A 186 8.56 14.46 9.48
CA GLY A 186 8.51 15.63 10.34
C GLY A 186 8.18 16.92 9.59
N LYS A 187 8.79 17.13 8.41
CA LYS A 187 8.48 18.28 7.55
C LYS A 187 7.12 18.15 6.87
N ILE A 188 6.76 16.93 6.45
CA ILE A 188 5.45 16.64 5.85
C ILE A 188 4.33 16.96 6.82
N LEU A 189 4.41 16.46 8.06
CA LEU A 189 3.41 16.71 9.08
C LEU A 189 3.25 18.21 9.35
N LYS A 190 4.35 18.94 9.53
CA LYS A 190 4.32 20.41 9.71
C LYS A 190 3.67 21.15 8.55
N ALA A 191 3.78 20.65 7.32
CA ALA A 191 3.14 21.25 6.16
C ALA A 191 1.63 20.94 6.17
N ALA A 192 1.26 19.67 6.36
CA ALA A 192 -0.12 19.22 6.40
C ALA A 192 -0.93 19.90 7.53
N GLU A 193 -0.35 20.04 8.72
CA GLU A 193 -0.98 20.68 9.88
C GLU A 193 -1.38 22.15 9.64
N LYS A 194 -0.75 22.84 8.68
CA LYS A 194 -1.05 24.26 8.39
C LYS A 194 -2.34 24.44 7.59
N GLU A 195 -2.79 23.44 6.85
CA GLU A 195 -3.93 23.55 5.93
C GLU A 195 -5.07 22.58 6.21
N SER A 196 -4.97 21.77 7.28
CA SER A 196 -6.00 20.80 7.66
C SER A 196 -6.47 20.92 9.11
N ASP A 197 -7.70 20.47 9.32
CA ASP A 197 -8.30 20.23 10.63
C ASP A 197 -7.98 18.80 11.11
N PHE A 198 -7.88 17.85 10.18
CA PHE A 198 -7.54 16.46 10.42
C PHE A 198 -6.37 15.99 9.55
N ILE A 199 -5.56 15.11 10.11
CA ILE A 199 -4.58 14.32 9.37
C ILE A 199 -5.16 12.93 9.17
N VAL A 200 -5.14 12.45 7.93
CA VAL A 200 -5.56 11.09 7.58
C VAL A 200 -4.32 10.35 7.10
N TRP A 201 -3.79 9.44 7.92
CA TRP A 201 -2.67 8.58 7.52
C TRP A 201 -3.19 7.42 6.68
N ASP A 202 -2.78 7.36 5.43
CA ASP A 202 -3.11 6.30 4.48
C ASP A 202 -1.87 5.39 4.35
N GLY A 203 -1.85 4.28 5.12
CA GLY A 203 -0.67 3.44 5.32
C GLY A 203 -0.23 2.65 4.10
N GLY A 204 1.07 2.39 3.95
CA GLY A 204 1.66 1.60 2.86
C GLY A 204 1.61 0.10 3.16
N ASN A 205 1.22 -0.73 2.19
CA ASN A 205 1.21 -2.20 2.37
C ASN A 205 0.49 -2.66 3.66
N ASN A 206 1.23 -3.11 4.67
CA ASN A 206 0.76 -3.41 6.02
C ASN A 206 1.60 -2.73 7.12
N ASP A 207 2.24 -1.59 6.81
CA ASP A 207 2.97 -0.78 7.80
C ASP A 207 2.07 -0.37 8.98
N PHE A 208 2.67 -0.15 10.14
CA PHE A 208 2.01 0.59 11.21
C PHE A 208 2.19 2.10 10.98
N PRO A 209 1.35 2.96 11.56
CA PRO A 209 1.38 4.38 11.24
C PRO A 209 2.68 5.08 11.68
N PHE A 210 3.08 6.13 10.97
CA PHE A 210 4.23 6.96 11.35
C PHE A 210 3.84 8.23 12.13
N TYR A 211 2.55 8.45 12.30
CA TYR A 211 2.00 9.48 13.17
C TYR A 211 1.16 8.83 14.25
N LEU A 212 1.28 9.30 15.48
CA LEU A 212 0.52 8.76 16.59
C LEU A 212 -0.99 8.97 16.33
N PRO A 213 -1.80 7.91 16.14
CA PRO A 213 -3.20 8.07 15.82
C PRO A 213 -4.04 8.37 17.06
N ASP A 214 -5.06 9.21 16.90
CA ASP A 214 -6.15 9.34 17.86
C ASP A 214 -7.20 8.23 17.65
N LEU A 215 -7.34 7.75 16.41
CA LEU A 215 -8.18 6.62 16.02
C LEU A 215 -7.43 5.72 15.03
N SER A 216 -7.20 4.46 15.41
CA SER A 216 -6.56 3.45 14.57
C SER A 216 -7.55 2.50 13.94
N ILE A 217 -7.64 2.53 12.60
CA ILE A 217 -8.51 1.67 11.79
C ILE A 217 -7.64 0.69 11.01
N VAL A 218 -7.91 -0.61 11.16
CA VAL A 218 -7.16 -1.68 10.50
C VAL A 218 -8.09 -2.54 9.66
N ILE A 219 -7.74 -2.75 8.39
CA ILE A 219 -8.54 -3.57 7.48
C ILE A 219 -8.00 -5.01 7.45
N VAL A 220 -8.93 -5.97 7.52
CA VAL A 220 -8.70 -7.41 7.31
C VAL A 220 -9.49 -7.92 6.12
N ASP A 221 -9.01 -9.01 5.51
CA ASP A 221 -9.57 -9.59 4.28
C ASP A 221 -9.81 -11.10 4.47
N PRO A 222 -11.07 -11.54 4.59
CA PRO A 222 -11.41 -12.95 4.79
C PRO A 222 -10.99 -13.88 3.66
N HIS A 223 -10.63 -13.38 2.46
CA HIS A 223 -10.04 -14.25 1.43
C HIS A 223 -8.72 -14.88 1.88
N ARG A 224 -8.04 -14.21 2.83
CA ARG A 224 -6.75 -14.56 3.42
C ARG A 224 -6.84 -14.65 4.95
N ALA A 225 -7.91 -15.26 5.46
CA ALA A 225 -8.08 -15.52 6.90
C ALA A 225 -6.82 -16.18 7.50
N GLY A 226 -6.42 -15.73 8.69
CA GLY A 226 -5.20 -16.14 9.38
C GLY A 226 -3.98 -15.28 9.07
N HIS A 227 -3.96 -14.52 7.96
CA HIS A 227 -2.82 -13.66 7.63
C HIS A 227 -2.60 -12.52 8.65
N GLU A 228 -3.62 -12.18 9.44
CA GLU A 228 -3.52 -11.30 10.60
C GLU A 228 -2.51 -11.76 11.67
N PHE A 229 -2.07 -13.04 11.63
CA PHE A 229 -1.09 -13.60 12.56
C PHE A 229 0.20 -14.09 11.88
N LEU A 230 0.35 -13.89 10.56
CA LEU A 230 1.47 -14.46 9.79
C LEU A 230 2.44 -13.42 9.24
N TYR A 231 2.07 -12.13 9.22
CA TYR A 231 2.82 -11.07 8.54
C TYR A 231 3.15 -9.88 9.43
N TYR A 232 4.39 -9.41 9.33
CA TYR A 232 4.90 -8.24 10.03
C TYR A 232 4.79 -6.97 9.16
N PRO A 233 4.43 -5.82 9.75
CA PRO A 233 3.87 -5.64 11.10
C PRO A 233 2.33 -5.74 11.12
N GLY A 234 1.72 -6.42 10.15
CA GLY A 234 0.26 -6.59 10.06
C GLY A 234 -0.38 -7.11 11.35
N GLU A 235 0.27 -8.06 12.03
CA GLU A 235 -0.19 -8.54 13.34
C GLU A 235 -0.11 -7.45 14.43
N THR A 236 0.94 -6.62 14.43
CA THR A 236 1.05 -5.45 15.34
C THR A 236 -0.12 -4.48 15.14
N ASN A 237 -0.50 -4.22 13.88
CA ASN A 237 -1.69 -3.43 13.57
C ASN A 237 -2.96 -4.08 14.12
N PHE A 238 -3.13 -5.39 13.94
CA PHE A 238 -4.31 -6.13 14.39
C PHE A 238 -4.54 -6.01 15.90
N TYR A 239 -3.49 -6.21 16.71
CA TYR A 239 -3.56 -6.08 18.18
C TYR A 239 -3.82 -4.65 18.66
N SER A 240 -3.35 -3.64 17.91
CA SER A 240 -3.41 -2.23 18.32
C SER A 240 -4.60 -1.46 17.76
N ALA A 241 -5.43 -2.08 16.92
CA ALA A 241 -6.57 -1.44 16.28
C ALA A 241 -7.65 -1.02 17.29
N ASP A 242 -8.20 0.19 17.13
CA ASP A 242 -9.45 0.61 17.78
C ASP A 242 -10.66 0.08 17.00
N VAL A 243 -10.53 -0.01 15.68
CA VAL A 243 -11.56 -0.46 14.75
C VAL A 243 -10.97 -1.46 13.77
N ILE A 244 -11.62 -2.59 13.59
CA ILE A 244 -11.28 -3.58 12.57
C ILE A 244 -12.39 -3.61 11.51
N VAL A 245 -12.02 -3.29 10.26
CA VAL A 245 -12.93 -3.39 9.12
C VAL A 245 -12.71 -4.75 8.46
N VAL A 246 -13.71 -5.63 8.53
CA VAL A 246 -13.72 -6.91 7.83
C VAL A 246 -14.29 -6.68 6.43
N ASN A 247 -13.42 -6.52 5.44
CA ASN A 247 -13.81 -6.11 4.09
C ASN A 247 -14.03 -7.31 3.14
N LYS A 248 -14.64 -7.08 1.97
CA LYS A 248 -14.90 -8.08 0.90
C LYS A 248 -15.81 -9.25 1.33
N ILE A 249 -16.67 -9.04 2.32
CA ILE A 249 -17.56 -10.08 2.85
C ILE A 249 -18.57 -10.60 1.81
N ASP A 250 -18.83 -9.84 0.76
CA ASP A 250 -19.73 -10.16 -0.33
C ASP A 250 -19.19 -11.22 -1.30
N THR A 251 -17.86 -11.40 -1.32
CA THR A 251 -17.19 -12.38 -2.20
C THR A 251 -16.48 -13.49 -1.44
N ALA A 252 -16.29 -13.33 -0.12
CA ALA A 252 -15.59 -14.30 0.71
C ALA A 252 -16.52 -15.43 1.18
N GLU A 253 -15.93 -16.61 1.43
CA GLU A 253 -16.63 -17.75 2.02
C GLU A 253 -17.05 -17.47 3.47
N LYS A 254 -18.28 -17.84 3.84
CA LYS A 254 -18.82 -17.65 5.21
C LYS A 254 -17.92 -18.23 6.31
N ARG A 255 -17.27 -19.39 6.06
CA ARG A 255 -16.35 -20.02 7.02
C ARG A 255 -15.15 -19.13 7.32
N LYS A 256 -14.55 -18.52 6.28
CA LYS A 256 -13.40 -17.63 6.44
C LYS A 256 -13.78 -16.31 7.10
N ILE A 257 -14.98 -15.79 6.83
CA ILE A 257 -15.52 -14.62 7.56
C ILE A 257 -15.63 -14.94 9.05
N LYS A 258 -16.20 -16.10 9.40
CA LYS A 258 -16.29 -16.56 10.79
C LYS A 258 -14.90 -16.70 11.43
N GLU A 259 -13.94 -17.28 10.72
CA GLU A 259 -12.56 -17.44 11.19
C GLU A 259 -11.92 -16.11 11.58
N VAL A 260 -12.03 -15.09 10.72
CA VAL A 260 -11.55 -13.73 11.02
C VAL A 260 -12.26 -13.12 12.25
N LEU A 261 -13.58 -13.30 12.37
CA LEU A 261 -14.34 -12.80 13.53
C LEU A 261 -13.95 -13.49 14.84
N ASP A 262 -13.72 -14.81 14.80
CA ASP A 262 -13.22 -15.57 15.94
C ASP A 262 -11.81 -15.09 16.32
N ASN A 263 -10.96 -14.80 15.34
CA ASN A 263 -9.60 -14.28 15.55
C ASN A 263 -9.61 -12.88 16.17
N ILE A 264 -10.49 -11.99 15.72
CA ILE A 264 -10.68 -10.65 16.33
C ILE A 264 -11.06 -10.80 17.80
N THR A 265 -12.05 -11.66 18.09
CA THR A 265 -12.54 -11.89 19.45
C THR A 265 -11.45 -12.39 20.39
N LYS A 266 -10.55 -13.26 19.89
CA LYS A 266 -9.44 -13.82 20.67
C LYS A 266 -8.31 -12.82 20.91
N ALA A 267 -7.87 -12.11 19.86
CA ALA A 267 -6.65 -11.32 19.90
C ALA A 267 -6.90 -9.85 20.31
N ASN A 268 -8.01 -9.26 19.87
CA ASN A 268 -8.35 -7.86 20.15
C ASN A 268 -9.86 -7.70 20.43
N PRO A 269 -10.37 -8.22 21.56
CA PRO A 269 -11.79 -8.12 21.93
C PRO A 269 -12.27 -6.68 22.18
N ARG A 270 -11.36 -5.70 22.25
CA ARG A 270 -11.69 -4.28 22.46
C ARG A 270 -12.00 -3.55 21.15
N ALA A 271 -11.54 -4.06 20.01
CA ALA A 271 -11.76 -3.41 18.73
C ALA A 271 -13.24 -3.42 18.34
N GLN A 272 -13.75 -2.29 17.85
CA GLN A 272 -15.05 -2.24 17.20
C GLN A 272 -14.97 -2.88 15.82
N VAL A 273 -15.93 -3.73 15.47
CA VAL A 273 -15.94 -4.42 14.18
C VAL A 273 -16.89 -3.75 13.22
N VAL A 274 -16.41 -3.43 12.01
CA VAL A 274 -17.22 -2.93 10.90
C VAL A 274 -17.19 -3.97 9.77
N MET A 275 -18.36 -4.43 9.35
CA MET A 275 -18.47 -5.35 8.23
C MET A 275 -18.55 -4.57 6.91
N GLY A 276 -17.70 -4.88 5.95
CA GLY A 276 -17.58 -4.16 4.68
C GLY A 276 -17.68 -5.07 3.46
N LYS A 277 -18.49 -4.66 2.50
CA LYS A 277 -18.51 -5.20 1.13
C LYS A 277 -17.59 -4.36 0.24
N SER A 278 -17.14 -4.96 -0.86
CA SER A 278 -16.33 -4.28 -1.87
C SER A 278 -16.91 -4.46 -3.27
N PRO A 279 -18.14 -3.97 -3.53
CA PRO A 279 -18.81 -4.17 -4.81
C PRO A 279 -17.99 -3.57 -5.97
N VAL A 280 -17.94 -4.31 -7.07
CA VAL A 280 -17.27 -3.90 -8.31
C VAL A 280 -18.27 -3.41 -9.34
N THR A 281 -17.92 -2.36 -10.06
CA THR A 281 -18.73 -1.79 -11.15
C THR A 281 -17.89 -1.62 -12.41
N VAL A 282 -18.49 -1.88 -13.58
CA VAL A 282 -17.84 -1.74 -14.89
C VAL A 282 -18.44 -0.55 -15.62
N THR A 283 -17.62 0.30 -16.26
CA THR A 283 -18.09 1.50 -16.98
C THR A 283 -19.06 1.20 -18.12
N ASP A 284 -18.82 0.14 -18.89
CA ASP A 284 -19.76 -0.38 -19.90
C ASP A 284 -19.78 -1.92 -19.87
N PRO A 285 -20.67 -2.52 -19.07
CA PRO A 285 -20.76 -3.97 -18.95
C PRO A 285 -21.14 -4.68 -20.26
N LYS A 286 -21.80 -3.98 -21.20
CA LYS A 286 -22.26 -4.58 -22.46
C LYS A 286 -21.08 -4.88 -23.40
N LEU A 287 -20.00 -4.09 -23.32
CA LEU A 287 -18.80 -4.29 -24.14
C LEU A 287 -18.08 -5.62 -23.85
N ILE A 288 -18.15 -6.12 -22.61
CA ILE A 288 -17.40 -7.32 -22.19
C ILE A 288 -18.23 -8.60 -22.13
N LYS A 289 -19.56 -8.52 -22.16
CA LYS A 289 -20.45 -9.68 -22.10
C LYS A 289 -20.22 -10.62 -23.29
N GLY A 290 -19.97 -11.90 -23.02
CA GLY A 290 -19.71 -12.90 -24.07
C GLY A 290 -18.42 -12.70 -24.87
N LYS A 291 -17.49 -11.85 -24.40
CA LYS A 291 -16.20 -11.57 -25.06
C LYS A 291 -15.03 -12.30 -24.41
N ASN A 292 -13.96 -12.50 -25.17
CA ASN A 292 -12.66 -12.90 -24.64
C ASN A 292 -11.95 -11.65 -24.13
N VAL A 293 -11.59 -11.63 -22.84
CA VAL A 293 -11.03 -10.43 -22.20
C VAL A 293 -9.64 -10.67 -21.62
N LEU A 294 -8.82 -9.62 -21.67
CA LEU A 294 -7.60 -9.52 -20.86
C LEU A 294 -7.94 -8.72 -19.61
N VAL A 295 -7.62 -9.24 -18.43
CA VAL A 295 -7.84 -8.55 -17.15
C VAL A 295 -6.52 -7.99 -16.64
N ILE A 296 -6.51 -6.68 -16.35
CA ILE A 296 -5.39 -5.97 -15.74
C ILE A 296 -5.80 -5.57 -14.33
N GLU A 297 -4.94 -5.83 -13.36
CA GLU A 297 -5.20 -5.61 -11.93
C GLU A 297 -4.09 -4.79 -11.28
N ASP A 298 -4.40 -4.27 -10.10
CA ASP A 298 -3.46 -3.61 -9.19
C ASP A 298 -2.26 -4.52 -8.86
N GLY A 299 -1.06 -4.06 -9.23
CA GLY A 299 0.19 -4.84 -9.12
C GLY A 299 0.51 -5.28 -7.69
N PRO A 300 0.60 -4.36 -6.72
CA PRO A 300 0.90 -4.69 -5.32
C PRO A 300 -0.06 -5.71 -4.69
N THR A 301 -1.37 -5.60 -4.97
CA THR A 301 -2.38 -6.56 -4.48
C THR A 301 -2.10 -8.00 -4.93
N LEU A 302 -1.66 -8.17 -6.18
CA LEU A 302 -1.37 -9.49 -6.76
C LEU A 302 0.01 -10.02 -6.37
N THR A 303 1.01 -9.14 -6.32
CA THR A 303 2.41 -9.50 -6.10
C THR A 303 2.68 -9.76 -4.62
N HIS A 304 2.97 -8.71 -3.85
CA HIS A 304 3.29 -8.81 -2.44
C HIS A 304 2.05 -9.12 -1.58
N GLY A 305 0.85 -8.76 -2.04
CA GLY A 305 -0.41 -9.16 -1.42
C GLY A 305 -0.80 -10.64 -1.63
N GLU A 306 -0.16 -11.35 -2.56
CA GLU A 306 -0.38 -12.79 -2.85
C GLU A 306 -1.83 -13.14 -3.25
N MET A 307 -2.62 -12.16 -3.72
CA MET A 307 -3.95 -12.46 -4.25
C MET A 307 -3.85 -13.13 -5.63
N LYS A 308 -4.62 -14.20 -5.84
CA LYS A 308 -4.71 -14.90 -7.14
C LYS A 308 -5.63 -14.24 -8.14
N ILE A 309 -6.58 -13.43 -7.65
CA ILE A 309 -7.60 -12.73 -8.43
C ILE A 309 -7.84 -11.36 -7.78
N GLY A 310 -8.25 -10.37 -8.56
CA GLY A 310 -8.58 -9.02 -8.08
C GLY A 310 -9.99 -8.56 -8.49
N ALA A 311 -10.20 -7.25 -8.45
CA ALA A 311 -11.49 -6.64 -8.74
C ALA A 311 -11.91 -6.82 -10.20
N GLY A 312 -10.95 -6.77 -11.13
CA GLY A 312 -11.16 -6.98 -12.55
C GLY A 312 -11.64 -8.40 -12.88
N TYR A 313 -11.05 -9.41 -12.25
CA TYR A 313 -11.46 -10.80 -12.41
C TYR A 313 -12.90 -11.01 -11.93
N VAL A 314 -13.24 -10.49 -10.75
CA VAL A 314 -14.60 -10.55 -10.19
C VAL A 314 -15.59 -9.83 -11.11
N ALA A 315 -15.24 -8.63 -11.60
CA ALA A 315 -16.09 -7.86 -12.51
C ALA A 315 -16.32 -8.57 -13.86
N ALA A 316 -15.28 -9.19 -14.41
CA ALA A 316 -15.36 -9.97 -15.64
C ALA A 316 -16.28 -11.19 -15.47
N ARG A 317 -16.17 -11.92 -14.35
CA ARG A 317 -17.05 -13.05 -14.02
C ARG A 317 -18.51 -12.61 -13.87
N ASN A 318 -18.76 -11.55 -13.11
CA ASN A 318 -20.11 -10.99 -12.90
C ASN A 318 -20.76 -10.56 -14.22
N SER A 319 -19.96 -10.09 -15.17
CA SER A 319 -20.41 -9.64 -16.49
C SER A 319 -20.60 -10.75 -17.53
N LYS A 320 -20.40 -12.02 -17.14
CA LYS A 320 -20.57 -13.20 -18.02
C LYS A 320 -19.74 -13.10 -19.31
N VAL A 321 -18.46 -12.76 -19.17
CA VAL A 321 -17.49 -12.83 -20.29
C VAL A 321 -17.37 -14.27 -20.82
N LYS A 322 -16.98 -14.43 -22.08
CA LYS A 322 -16.78 -15.77 -22.69
C LYS A 322 -15.56 -16.47 -22.09
N LYS A 323 -14.43 -15.76 -21.98
CA LYS A 323 -13.20 -16.29 -21.41
C LYS A 323 -12.30 -15.17 -20.91
N ILE A 324 -11.65 -15.38 -19.77
CA ILE A 324 -10.51 -14.57 -19.33
C ILE A 324 -9.26 -15.21 -19.92
N ILE A 325 -8.49 -14.45 -20.68
CA ILE A 325 -7.35 -14.95 -21.46
C ILE A 325 -6.07 -14.83 -20.65
N ASP A 326 -5.31 -15.94 -20.60
CA ASP A 326 -3.98 -16.00 -20.00
C ASP A 326 -3.02 -15.00 -20.69
N PRO A 327 -2.51 -13.99 -19.97
CA PRO A 327 -1.54 -13.03 -20.49
C PRO A 327 -0.13 -13.57 -20.71
N ARG A 328 0.27 -14.69 -20.07
CA ARG A 328 1.67 -15.17 -20.05
C ARG A 328 2.27 -15.43 -21.44
N PRO A 329 1.54 -16.02 -22.42
CA PRO A 329 2.05 -16.18 -23.78
C PRO A 329 2.37 -14.87 -24.51
N TYR A 330 1.86 -13.74 -24.01
CA TYR A 330 2.03 -12.41 -24.59
C TYR A 330 2.97 -11.52 -23.78
N ALA A 331 3.45 -12.00 -22.62
CA ALA A 331 4.35 -11.28 -21.73
C ALA A 331 5.68 -10.94 -22.43
N VAL A 332 6.23 -9.76 -22.16
CA VAL A 332 7.55 -9.34 -22.65
C VAL A 332 8.41 -8.77 -21.52
N GLY A 333 9.73 -8.89 -21.64
CA GLY A 333 10.69 -8.25 -20.75
C GLY A 333 10.44 -8.53 -19.27
N SER A 334 10.38 -7.49 -18.45
CA SER A 334 10.18 -7.60 -16.99
C SER A 334 8.85 -8.24 -16.58
N ILE A 335 7.84 -8.25 -17.45
CA ILE A 335 6.58 -8.95 -17.19
C ILE A 335 6.79 -10.47 -17.16
N ILE A 336 7.68 -11.01 -18.01
CA ILE A 336 8.05 -12.44 -17.98
C ILE A 336 8.69 -12.78 -16.62
N GLU A 337 9.63 -11.95 -16.17
CA GLU A 337 10.30 -12.13 -14.88
C GLU A 337 9.32 -12.00 -13.71
N THR A 338 8.30 -11.14 -13.84
CA THR A 338 7.21 -11.03 -12.86
C THR A 338 6.45 -12.37 -12.73
N TYR A 339 6.08 -13.01 -13.83
CA TYR A 339 5.41 -14.34 -13.76
C TYR A 339 6.32 -15.46 -13.27
N LYS A 340 7.63 -15.40 -13.54
CA LYS A 340 8.60 -16.36 -12.99
C LYS A 340 8.73 -16.22 -11.48
N LYS A 341 8.70 -14.98 -10.97
CA LYS A 341 8.81 -14.67 -9.55
C LYS A 341 7.51 -14.97 -8.79
N TYR A 342 6.36 -14.59 -9.35
CA TYR A 342 5.04 -14.72 -8.73
C TYR A 342 4.25 -15.84 -9.41
N THR A 343 4.63 -17.09 -9.12
CA THR A 343 4.12 -18.29 -9.80
C THR A 343 2.65 -18.60 -9.53
N HIS A 344 2.04 -17.95 -8.53
CA HIS A 344 0.62 -18.06 -8.24
C HIS A 344 -0.27 -17.29 -9.24
N LEU A 345 0.32 -16.42 -10.08
CA LEU A 345 -0.40 -15.65 -11.10
C LEU A 345 -0.56 -16.44 -12.40
N SER A 346 -1.78 -16.49 -12.92
CA SER A 346 -2.10 -17.14 -14.20
C SER A 346 -2.95 -16.25 -15.12
N ASP A 347 -4.19 -15.94 -14.71
CA ASP A 347 -5.23 -15.43 -15.61
C ASP A 347 -5.34 -13.89 -15.62
N ILE A 348 -4.37 -13.19 -15.03
CA ILE A 348 -4.43 -11.75 -14.78
C ILE A 348 -3.07 -11.11 -15.02
N LEU A 349 -3.08 -9.90 -15.57
CA LEU A 349 -1.91 -9.10 -15.82
C LEU A 349 -1.70 -8.08 -14.68
N PRO A 350 -0.67 -8.22 -13.84
CA PRO A 350 -0.35 -7.17 -12.86
C PRO A 350 0.10 -5.91 -13.59
N ALA A 351 -0.45 -4.76 -13.20
CA ALA A 351 -0.01 -3.46 -13.68
C ALA A 351 1.38 -3.13 -13.12
N MET A 352 2.41 -3.34 -13.93
CA MET A 352 3.79 -2.99 -13.61
C MET A 352 4.18 -1.70 -14.32
N GLY A 353 4.80 -0.75 -13.60
CA GLY A 353 5.01 0.59 -14.18
C GLY A 353 5.94 1.51 -13.38
N TYR A 354 7.02 0.98 -12.81
CA TYR A 354 7.98 1.75 -12.03
C TYR A 354 8.89 2.64 -12.90
N GLY A 355 8.89 2.44 -14.22
CA GLY A 355 9.65 3.27 -15.16
C GLY A 355 9.23 3.10 -16.61
N LYS A 356 9.78 3.95 -17.49
CA LYS A 356 9.42 4.01 -18.93
C LYS A 356 9.53 2.65 -19.64
N LYS A 357 10.57 1.87 -19.31
CA LYS A 357 10.78 0.53 -19.88
C LYS A 357 9.63 -0.41 -19.51
N GLN A 358 9.28 -0.49 -18.23
CA GLN A 358 8.18 -1.35 -17.75
C GLN A 358 6.83 -0.92 -18.33
N MET A 359 6.57 0.39 -18.45
CA MET A 359 5.34 0.88 -19.09
C MET A 359 5.25 0.47 -20.57
N SER A 360 6.37 0.54 -21.31
CA SER A 360 6.44 0.07 -22.69
C SER A 360 6.22 -1.43 -22.80
N GLU A 361 6.83 -2.21 -21.91
CA GLU A 361 6.65 -3.66 -21.84
C GLU A 361 5.20 -4.04 -21.51
N LEU A 362 4.57 -3.36 -20.55
CA LEU A 362 3.15 -3.52 -20.22
C LEU A 362 2.25 -3.23 -21.43
N GLN A 363 2.49 -2.10 -22.11
CA GLN A 363 1.76 -1.74 -23.34
C GLN A 363 1.91 -2.81 -24.43
N GLN A 364 3.13 -3.29 -24.66
CA GLN A 364 3.40 -4.32 -25.66
C GLN A 364 2.69 -5.64 -25.32
N THR A 365 2.72 -6.06 -24.05
CA THR A 365 2.00 -7.26 -23.61
C THR A 365 0.50 -7.15 -23.84
N ILE A 366 -0.12 -6.01 -23.48
CA ILE A 366 -1.55 -5.76 -23.72
C ILE A 366 -1.87 -5.77 -25.21
N ASN A 367 -1.03 -5.13 -26.03
CA ASN A 367 -1.25 -5.02 -27.46
C ASN A 367 -1.03 -6.35 -28.21
N LYS A 368 -0.15 -7.24 -27.71
CA LYS A 368 0.06 -8.60 -28.24
C LYS A 368 -1.06 -9.58 -27.88
N ALA A 369 -1.75 -9.38 -26.76
CA ALA A 369 -2.80 -10.29 -26.31
C ALA A 369 -3.92 -10.43 -27.35
N LYS A 370 -4.33 -11.67 -27.66
CA LYS A 370 -5.43 -11.96 -28.59
C LYS A 370 -6.76 -11.95 -27.84
N VAL A 371 -7.31 -10.76 -27.60
CA VAL A 371 -8.54 -10.53 -26.85
C VAL A 371 -9.43 -9.51 -27.57
N ASP A 372 -10.74 -9.56 -27.28
CA ASP A 372 -11.71 -8.63 -27.85
C ASP A 372 -11.69 -7.28 -27.09
N VAL A 373 -11.55 -7.33 -25.76
CA VAL A 373 -11.62 -6.15 -24.86
C VAL A 373 -10.64 -6.30 -23.70
N VAL A 374 -10.11 -5.17 -23.22
CA VAL A 374 -9.27 -5.10 -22.01
C VAL A 374 -10.09 -4.59 -20.82
N VAL A 375 -10.07 -5.33 -19.71
CA VAL A 375 -10.69 -4.94 -18.44
C VAL A 375 -9.61 -4.35 -17.54
N ILE A 376 -9.71 -3.06 -17.25
CA ILE A 376 -8.72 -2.30 -16.48
C ILE A 376 -9.25 -2.10 -15.06
N ALA A 377 -8.67 -2.80 -14.08
CA ALA A 377 -9.04 -2.70 -12.66
C ALA A 377 -7.97 -2.02 -11.79
N THR A 378 -7.05 -1.29 -12.42
CA THR A 378 -6.15 -0.36 -11.75
C THR A 378 -6.95 0.80 -11.13
N PRO A 379 -6.52 1.35 -9.97
CA PRO A 379 -7.14 2.55 -9.38
C PRO A 379 -7.19 3.75 -10.34
N ILE A 380 -6.17 3.91 -11.19
CA ILE A 380 -6.11 4.96 -12.21
C ILE A 380 -6.67 4.51 -13.57
N ASP A 381 -6.87 5.48 -14.45
CA ASP A 381 -7.13 5.21 -15.85
C ASP A 381 -5.84 4.88 -16.61
N LEU A 382 -5.47 3.61 -16.66
CA LEU A 382 -4.27 3.14 -17.36
C LEU A 382 -4.27 3.55 -18.84
N GLY A 383 -5.45 3.69 -19.47
CA GLY A 383 -5.59 4.13 -20.86
C GLY A 383 -5.10 5.55 -21.12
N LYS A 384 -4.94 6.38 -20.09
CA LYS A 384 -4.32 7.71 -20.20
C LYS A 384 -2.80 7.68 -20.16
N LEU A 385 -2.20 6.59 -19.70
CA LEU A 385 -0.74 6.46 -19.52
C LEU A 385 -0.07 5.62 -20.61
N ILE A 386 -0.80 4.67 -21.20
CA ILE A 386 -0.29 3.80 -22.26
C ILE A 386 -1.30 3.67 -23.40
N LYS A 387 -0.81 3.47 -24.62
CA LYS A 387 -1.63 3.33 -25.82
C LYS A 387 -2.10 1.88 -25.99
N ILE A 388 -3.32 1.62 -25.54
CA ILE A 388 -4.01 0.34 -25.72
C ILE A 388 -4.72 0.35 -27.07
N ASN A 389 -4.38 -0.58 -27.96
CA ASN A 389 -4.94 -0.65 -29.31
C ASN A 389 -6.24 -1.46 -29.42
N LYS A 390 -6.92 -1.66 -28.30
CA LYS A 390 -8.15 -2.46 -28.17
C LYS A 390 -9.20 -1.67 -27.38
N PRO A 391 -10.50 -1.96 -27.57
CA PRO A 391 -11.52 -1.48 -26.66
C PRO A 391 -11.16 -1.83 -25.22
N SER A 392 -11.44 -0.92 -24.30
CA SER A 392 -11.22 -1.15 -22.87
C SER A 392 -12.37 -0.63 -22.03
N VAL A 393 -12.57 -1.27 -20.88
CA VAL A 393 -13.51 -0.84 -19.85
C VAL A 393 -12.78 -0.67 -18.54
N ARG A 394 -13.27 0.23 -17.68
CA ARG A 394 -12.72 0.41 -16.34
C ARG A 394 -13.57 -0.31 -15.30
N VAL A 395 -12.90 -0.87 -14.31
CA VAL A 395 -13.51 -1.44 -13.11
C VAL A 395 -13.24 -0.51 -11.95
N MET A 396 -14.31 -0.15 -11.24
CA MET A 396 -14.25 0.64 -10.03
C MET A 396 -14.76 -0.20 -8.86
N TYR A 397 -14.32 0.15 -7.66
CA TYR A 397 -14.74 -0.48 -6.42
C TYR A 397 -14.77 0.55 -5.30
N ARG A 398 -15.67 0.33 -4.33
CA ARG A 398 -15.86 1.19 -3.17
C ARG A 398 -16.17 0.35 -1.93
N LEU A 399 -15.88 0.91 -0.76
CA LEU A 399 -16.32 0.32 0.49
C LEU A 399 -17.83 0.55 0.65
N GLU A 400 -18.58 -0.52 0.88
CA GLU A 400 -19.99 -0.46 1.26
C GLU A 400 -20.17 -1.17 2.60
N GLU A 401 -20.38 -0.38 3.65
CA GLU A 401 -20.51 -0.89 5.01
C GLU A 401 -21.86 -1.57 5.22
N SER A 402 -21.86 -2.67 5.96
CA SER A 402 -23.04 -3.47 6.29
C SER A 402 -23.29 -3.44 7.78
N GLY A 403 -24.46 -2.92 8.18
CA GLY A 403 -24.88 -2.88 9.58
C GLY A 403 -24.34 -1.69 10.37
N ARG A 404 -24.35 -1.83 11.70
CA ARG A 404 -23.96 -0.81 12.68
C ARG A 404 -23.13 -1.47 13.81
N PRO A 405 -22.19 -0.77 14.47
CA PRO A 405 -21.78 0.61 14.15
C PRO A 405 -21.03 0.67 12.81
N ASN A 406 -21.16 1.77 12.09
CA ASN A 406 -20.35 2.05 10.90
C ASN A 406 -19.27 3.09 11.21
N LEU A 407 -18.36 3.33 10.27
CA LEU A 407 -17.26 4.29 10.39
C LEU A 407 -17.76 5.68 10.74
N LYS A 408 -18.89 6.11 10.18
CA LYS A 408 -19.49 7.42 10.51
C LYS A 408 -19.89 7.49 11.98
N ASP A 409 -20.55 6.48 12.52
CA ASP A 409 -20.93 6.45 13.94
C ASP A 409 -19.70 6.52 14.85
N ILE A 410 -18.67 5.73 14.51
CA ILE A 410 -17.45 5.63 15.32
C ILE A 410 -16.69 6.97 15.29
N ILE A 411 -16.48 7.54 14.10
CA ILE A 411 -15.77 8.82 13.92
C ILE A 411 -16.53 9.94 14.64
N MET A 412 -17.85 10.03 14.46
CA MET A 412 -18.67 11.06 15.10
C MET A 412 -18.65 10.94 16.63
N LYS A 413 -18.66 9.71 17.16
CA LYS A 413 -18.54 9.47 18.61
C LYS A 413 -17.15 9.87 19.12
N LYS A 414 -16.09 9.43 18.45
CA LYS A 414 -14.70 9.65 18.87
C LYS A 414 -14.31 11.13 18.84
N PHE A 415 -14.75 11.86 17.82
CA PHE A 415 -14.36 13.25 17.59
C PHE A 415 -15.51 14.24 17.80
N LYS A 416 -16.49 13.91 18.66
CA LYS A 416 -17.69 14.74 18.93
C LYS A 416 -17.34 16.21 19.22
N ASN A 417 -16.28 16.47 19.99
CA ASN A 417 -15.85 17.82 20.38
C ASN A 417 -15.02 18.54 19.31
N LYS A 418 -14.81 17.92 18.15
CA LYS A 418 -14.06 18.49 17.02
C LYS A 418 -14.96 18.79 15.83
N PHE A 419 -16.23 18.36 15.86
CA PHE A 419 -17.20 18.59 14.79
C PHE A 419 -17.96 19.89 14.96
#